data_AF-A0A7V5A0D2-F1
#
_entry.id   AF-A0A7V5A0D2-F1
#
_cell.length_a   1.000
_cell.length_b   1.000
_cell.length_c   1.000
_cell.angle_alpha   90.00
_cell.angle_beta   90.00
_cell.angle_gamma   90.00
#
_symmetry.space_group_name_H-M   'P 1'
#
loop_
_entity.id
_entity.type
_entity.pdbx_description
1 polymer ?
#
loop_
_entity_poly.entity_id
_entity_poly.type
_entity_poly.pdbx_seq_one_letter_code
_entity_poly.pdbx_strand_id
1 'polypeptide(L)' 'MGILLISAHPNSFSLNHRLAFRIQDRFLEGGVEVEWSDLYREKFDPVLYPGWTENTATL' A
#
# COMPACT_ATOMS: atom_id res chain seq x y z
N MET A 1 -7.34 -0.18 16.12
CA MET A 1 -6.20 0.55 15.51
C MET A 1 -5.67 -0.37 14.42
N GLY A 2 -5.79 0.01 13.15
CA GLY A 2 -5.39 -0.82 12.01
C GLY A 2 -4.01 -0.45 11.47
N ILE A 3 -3.44 -1.34 10.65
CA ILE A 3 -2.19 -1.11 9.92
C ILE A 3 -2.52 -0.89 8.44
N LEU A 4 -1.98 0.18 7.85
CA LEU A 4 -1.89 0.32 6.40
C LEU A 4 -0.51 -0.15 5.95
N LEU A 5 -0.47 -1.28 5.24
CA LEU A 5 0.72 -1.83 4.62
C LEU A 5 0.82 -1.30 3.19
N ILE A 6 1.90 -0.60 2.86
CA ILE A 6 2.16 -0.11 1.50
C ILE A 6 3.33 -0.87 0.91
N SER A 7 3.15 -1.46 -0.27
CA SER A 7 4.25 -2.10 -1.03
C SER A 7 4.48 -1.41 -2.37
N ALA A 8 5.75 -1.29 -2.75
CA ALA A 8 6.18 -0.66 -3.99
C ALA A 8 7.22 -1.52 -4.71
N HIS A 9 6.78 -2.64 -5.31
CA HIS A 9 7.65 -3.48 -6.14
C HIS A 9 6.94 -3.93 -7.43
N PRO A 10 7.58 -3.87 -8.61
CA PRO A 10 6.90 -4.17 -9.88
C PRO A 10 6.63 -5.67 -10.10
N ASN A 11 7.44 -6.53 -9.51
CA ASN A 11 7.32 -7.98 -9.69
C ASN A 11 6.57 -8.63 -8.51
N SER A 12 5.40 -9.20 -8.80
CA SER A 12 4.52 -9.87 -7.83
C SER A 12 5.10 -11.16 -7.22
N PHE A 13 6.14 -11.74 -7.83
CA PHE A 13 6.85 -12.92 -7.33
C PHE A 13 8.14 -12.57 -6.57
N SER A 14 8.37 -11.27 -6.34
CA SER A 14 9.55 -10.80 -5.62
C SER A 14 9.55 -11.21 -4.14
N LEU A 15 10.74 -11.15 -3.52
CA LEU A 15 10.86 -11.27 -2.07
C LEU A 15 10.00 -10.22 -1.34
N ASN A 16 9.91 -8.99 -1.87
CA ASN A 16 9.11 -7.90 -1.29
C ASN A 16 7.63 -8.25 -1.20
N HIS A 17 7.04 -8.78 -2.28
CA HIS A 17 5.65 -9.24 -2.28
C HIS A 17 5.41 -10.38 -1.31
N ARG A 18 6.32 -11.35 -1.26
CA ARG A 18 6.22 -12.48 -0.32
C ARG A 18 6.31 -12.01 1.13
N LEU A 19 7.16 -11.02 1.41
CA LEU A 19 7.28 -10.41 2.73
C LEU A 19 6.01 -9.65 3.11
N ALA A 20 5.48 -8.81 2.21
CA ALA A 20 4.26 -8.04 2.44
C ALA A 20 3.07 -8.96 2.73
N PHE A 21 2.88 -10.01 1.92
CA PHE A 21 1.88 -11.05 2.16
C PHE A 21 2.07 -11.71 3.53
N ARG A 22 3.30 -12.13 3.87
CA ARG A 22 3.54 -12.81 5.16
C ARG A 22 3.31 -11.88 6.35
N ILE A 23 3.67 -10.61 6.24
CA ILE A 23 3.42 -9.61 7.30
C ILE A 23 1.92 -9.42 7.51
N GLN A 24 1.15 -9.21 6.45
CA GLN A 24 -0.31 -9.05 6.54
C GLN A 24 -0.95 -10.27 7.22
N ASP A 25 -0.59 -11.46 6.75
CA ASP A 25 -1.08 -12.74 7.27
C ASP A 25 -0.80 -12.91 8.78
N ARG A 26 0.42 -12.60 9.24
CA ARG A 26 0.77 -12.66 10.68
C ARG A 26 -0.05 -11.71 11.54
N PHE A 27 -0.33 -10.50 11.06
CA PHE A 27 -1.10 -9.54 11.81
C PHE A 27 -2.59 -9.92 11.87
N LEU A 28 -3.15 -10.41 10.76
CA LEU A 28 -4.52 -10.93 10.72
C LEU A 28 -4.69 -12.14 11.65
N GLU A 29 -3.74 -13.08 11.66
CA GLU A 29 -3.69 -14.20 12.63
C GLU A 29 -3.70 -13.73 14.09
N GLY A 30 -3.08 -12.57 14.37
CA GLY A 30 -3.04 -11.94 15.69
C GLY A 30 -4.27 -11.11 16.06
N GLY A 31 -5.28 -11.03 15.19
CA GLY A 31 -6.49 -10.22 15.40
C GLY A 31 -6.30 -8.72 15.13
N VAL A 32 -5.23 -8.33 14.44
CA VAL A 32 -4.97 -6.94 14.02
C VAL A 32 -5.49 -6.73 12.61
N GLU A 33 -6.30 -5.69 12.41
CA GLU A 33 -6.77 -5.28 11.08
C GLU A 33 -5.61 -4.74 10.23
N VAL A 34 -5.46 -5.26 9.01
CA VAL A 34 -4.44 -4.81 8.05
C VAL A 34 -5.04 -4.61 6.66
N GLU A 35 -4.92 -3.39 6.15
CA GLU A 35 -5.18 -3.05 4.75
C GLU A 35 -3.84 -3.05 3.99
N TRP A 36 -3.82 -3.68 2.81
CA TRP A 36 -2.60 -3.72 1.97
C TRP A 36 -2.84 -3.01 0.64
N SER A 37 -2.16 -1.86 0.46
CA SER A 37 -2.06 -1.16 -0.82
C SER A 37 -0.78 -1.54 -1.56
N ASP A 38 -0.95 -2.09 -2.77
CA ASP A 38 0.15 -2.42 -3.68
C ASP A 38 0.20 -1.41 -4.82
N LEU A 39 1.10 -0.44 -4.70
CA LEU A 39 1.16 0.72 -5.60
C LEU A 39 1.36 0.33 -7.06
N TYR A 40 2.12 -0.74 -7.35
CA TYR A 40 2.33 -1.18 -8.72
C TYR A 40 1.10 -1.90 -9.27
N ARG A 41 0.45 -2.75 -8.46
CA ARG A 41 -0.79 -3.42 -8.87
C ARG A 41 -1.95 -2.43 -9.05
N GLU A 42 -2.01 -1.41 -8.19
CA GLU A 42 -3.01 -0.35 -8.21
C GLU A 42 -2.73 0.72 -9.27
N LYS A 43 -1.55 0.67 -9.93
CA LYS A 43 -1.10 1.66 -10.91
C LYS A 43 -1.14 3.07 -10.34
N PHE A 44 -0.69 3.21 -9.10
CA PHE A 44 -0.57 4.50 -8.43
C PHE A 44 0.26 5.45 -9.28
N ASP A 45 -0.23 6.68 -9.46
CA ASP A 45 0.48 7.74 -10.16
C ASP A 45 1.40 8.48 -9.17
N PRO A 46 2.73 8.33 -9.28
CA PRO A 46 3.67 8.98 -8.36
C PRO A 46 3.93 10.45 -8.73
N VAL A 47 3.37 10.95 -9.84
CA VAL A 47 3.64 12.30 -10.31
C VAL A 47 2.84 13.30 -9.49
N LEU A 48 3.56 14.17 -8.77
CA LEU A 48 2.96 15.36 -8.20
C LEU A 48 2.79 16.41 -9.31
N TYR A 49 1.54 16.67 -9.70
CA TYR A 49 1.24 17.65 -10.73
C TYR A 49 1.33 19.09 -10.18
N PRO A 50 1.93 20.04 -10.93
CA PRO A 50 1.89 21.45 -10.58
C PRO A 50 0.44 21.94 -10.41
N GLY A 51 0.14 22.65 -9.32
CA GLY A 51 -1.21 23.14 -9.02
C GLY A 51 -1.99 22.31 -7.99
N TRP A 52 -1.47 21.16 -7.56
CA TRP A 52 -1.94 20.50 -6.33
C TRP A 52 -1.58 21.38 -5.13
N THR A 53 -2.60 21.92 -4.47
CA THR A 53 -2.50 22.64 -3.19
C THR A 53 -3.28 21.86 -2.14
N GLU A 54 -2.97 22.00 -0.85
CA GLU A 54 -3.61 21.24 0.24
C GLU A 54 -5.16 21.33 0.23
N ASN A 55 -5.76 22.31 -0.46
CA ASN A 55 -7.20 22.52 -0.58
C ASN A 55 -7.91 21.75 -1.72
N THR A 56 -7.21 20.95 -2.53
CA THR A 56 -7.87 20.20 -3.65
C THR A 56 -8.31 18.78 -3.28
N ALA A 57 -8.08 18.33 -2.04
CA ALA A 57 -8.44 16.99 -1.57
C ALA A 57 -9.90 16.86 -1.08
N THR A 58 -10.79 17.78 -1.49
CA THR A 58 -12.23 17.69 -1.20
C THR A 58 -13.01 17.63 -2.51
N LEU A 59 -13.20 16.42 -3.04
CA LEU A 59 -14.24 16.08 -4.02
C LEU A 59 -14.79 14.69 -3.70
#